data_AF-A0A084WGH2-F1
#
_entry.id   AF-A0A084WGH2-F1
#
_cell.length_a   1.000
_cell.length_b   1.000
_cell.length_c   1.000
_cell.angle_alpha   90.00
_cell.angle_beta   90.00
_cell.angle_gamma   90.00
#
_symmetry.space_group_name_H-M   'P 1'
#
loop_
_entity.id
_entity.type
_entity.pdbx_description
1 polymer ?
#
loop_
_entity_poly.entity_id
_entity_poly.type
_entity_poly.pdbx_seq_one_letter_code
_entity_poly.pdbx_strand_id
1 'polypeptide(L)'
;MDKAQQQNDPEQELQRRRKAEKLLAKKAAAREVQNQQYKDHLRRERAFSDQTQRKFFDSWETLCAQVKCEQMVEELRQQQQCFGTVFDRKNGCIDRLLAVRDEIGEIHDKCLRRLDKIIDYFIRLKDFMTATMLQRYDADCLNLFMDFREEAASKEEHACSQMEILDASLEELLQKMKQDEKADSDWLLEQNTINKCAQIEKCEIMRDKKYKEMDDLYCQLRTTLDRYFQTVLFPERKKSYDQLLYYTQLEQQGIEKRRCQIAIAQLKKTQLEHTLALVRIGGRRRLRTQHNYRRLLEHKLSVLKEKQQRLDEDHQTRLKQTCSITHRIQQILSEHLSWGEKIVKQASICAQYETEQDQQFASKWFRDGASESDLDVEDPRYFEYLMHKINRVEAIAIILREEKIALERENDALRVKFKAFCKLHKTTDPEQLLLCGQEVIPES
;
A
#
# COMPACT_ATOMS: atom_id res chain seq x y z
N MET A 1 -14.11 -0.01 -37.04
CA MET A 1 -13.29 -0.96 -36.27
C MET A 1 -11.90 -0.89 -36.81
N ASP A 2 -10.99 -0.17 -36.15
CA ASP A 2 -9.56 -0.16 -36.48
C ASP A 2 -8.78 0.54 -35.36
N LYS A 3 -8.01 -0.26 -34.62
CA LYS A 3 -6.68 0.01 -34.03
C LYS A 3 -6.47 -0.94 -32.85
N ALA A 4 -5.85 -2.07 -33.17
CA ALA A 4 -5.28 -2.99 -32.20
C ALA A 4 -4.30 -2.25 -31.29
N GLN A 5 -4.56 -2.31 -29.99
CA GLN A 5 -3.60 -2.00 -28.93
C GLN A 5 -2.47 -3.03 -29.01
N GLN A 6 -1.40 -2.70 -29.73
CA GLN A 6 -0.13 -3.41 -29.57
C GLN A 6 0.46 -2.99 -28.21
N GLN A 7 0.21 -3.79 -27.18
CA GLN A 7 1.10 -3.87 -26.03
C GLN A 7 2.47 -4.29 -26.57
N ASN A 8 3.41 -3.35 -26.66
CA ASN A 8 4.79 -3.67 -26.96
C ASN A 8 5.33 -4.51 -25.80
N ASP A 9 5.69 -5.75 -26.11
CA ASP A 9 6.33 -6.69 -25.19
C ASP A 9 7.63 -6.06 -24.65
N PRO A 10 7.80 -5.90 -23.33
CA PRO A 10 8.94 -5.20 -22.73
C PRO A 10 10.31 -5.78 -23.15
N GLU A 11 10.38 -7.08 -23.45
CA GLU A 11 11.60 -7.70 -23.96
C GLU A 11 11.97 -7.23 -25.38
N GLN A 12 10.97 -7.01 -26.25
CA GLN A 12 11.20 -6.49 -27.60
C GLN A 12 11.65 -5.04 -27.58
N GLU A 13 11.11 -4.23 -26.66
CA GLU A 13 11.54 -2.84 -26.51
C GLU A 13 12.99 -2.75 -26.01
N LEU A 14 13.38 -3.62 -25.07
CA LEU A 14 14.75 -3.71 -24.55
C LEU A 14 15.74 -4.15 -25.63
N GLN A 15 15.37 -5.09 -26.50
CA GLN A 15 16.18 -5.48 -27.66
C GLN A 15 16.30 -4.35 -28.71
N ARG A 16 15.23 -3.58 -28.95
CA ARG A 16 15.27 -2.42 -29.85
C ARG A 16 16.21 -1.34 -29.32
N ARG A 17 16.18 -1.04 -28.02
CA ARG A 17 17.09 -0.09 -27.37
C ARG A 17 18.56 -0.53 -27.49
N ARG A 18 18.87 -1.80 -27.18
CA ARG A 18 20.23 -2.35 -27.33
C ARG A 18 20.73 -2.32 -28.79
N LYS A 19 19.86 -2.57 -29.76
CA LYS A 19 20.23 -2.44 -31.19
C LYS A 19 20.49 -0.98 -31.57
N ALA A 20 19.67 -0.03 -31.09
CA ALA A 20 19.86 1.39 -31.32
C ALA A 20 21.19 1.90 -30.71
N GLU A 21 21.50 1.51 -29.48
CA GLU A 21 22.78 1.83 -28.80
C GLU A 21 23.98 1.28 -29.57
N LYS A 22 23.95 0.01 -29.99
CA LYS A 22 25.02 -0.58 -30.81
C LYS A 22 25.21 0.15 -32.13
N LEU A 23 24.13 0.60 -32.75
CA LEU A 23 24.16 1.31 -34.03
C LEU A 23 24.70 2.75 -33.86
N LEU A 24 24.37 3.41 -32.75
CA LEU A 24 24.95 4.71 -32.37
C LEU A 24 26.44 4.59 -32.06
N ALA A 25 26.84 3.59 -31.27
CA ALA A 25 28.25 3.32 -30.97
C ALA A 25 29.06 3.04 -32.25
N LYS A 26 28.51 2.26 -33.19
CA LYS A 26 29.15 2.00 -34.49
C LYS A 26 29.28 3.26 -35.34
N LYS A 27 28.28 4.15 -35.35
CA LYS A 27 28.34 5.45 -36.04
C LYS A 27 29.37 6.39 -35.41
N ALA A 28 29.47 6.41 -34.08
CA ALA A 28 30.46 7.20 -33.36
C ALA A 28 31.89 6.72 -33.68
N ALA A 29 32.14 5.41 -33.58
CA ALA A 29 33.43 4.81 -33.93
C ALA A 29 33.82 5.06 -35.40
N ALA A 30 32.87 5.00 -36.33
CA ALA A 30 33.13 5.31 -37.74
C ALA A 30 33.56 6.77 -37.96
N ARG A 31 32.95 7.72 -37.23
CA ARG A 31 33.35 9.13 -37.28
C ARG A 31 34.73 9.37 -36.68
N GLU A 32 35.06 8.70 -35.58
CA GLU A 32 36.42 8.74 -35.00
C GLU A 32 37.48 8.23 -35.97
N VAL A 33 37.22 7.11 -36.63
CA VAL A 33 38.14 6.55 -37.64
C VAL A 33 38.31 7.52 -38.81
N GLN A 34 37.22 8.10 -39.32
CA GLN A 34 37.28 9.10 -40.39
C GLN A 34 38.07 10.34 -39.96
N ASN A 35 37.85 10.83 -38.74
CA ASN A 35 38.61 11.93 -38.17
C ASN A 35 40.10 11.59 -38.12
N GLN A 36 40.47 10.41 -37.62
CA GLN A 36 41.86 9.99 -37.55
C GLN A 36 42.51 9.94 -38.94
N GLN A 37 41.81 9.42 -39.95
CA GLN A 37 42.27 9.41 -41.34
C GLN A 37 42.55 10.81 -41.88
N TYR A 38 41.69 11.80 -41.60
CA TYR A 38 41.95 13.19 -41.97
C TYR A 38 43.20 13.78 -41.29
N LYS A 39 43.47 13.40 -40.03
CA LYS A 39 44.67 13.85 -39.30
C LYS A 39 45.92 13.30 -39.97
N ASP A 40 45.88 12.01 -40.30
CA ASP A 40 46.99 11.33 -40.96
C ASP A 40 47.20 11.83 -42.39
N HIS A 41 46.14 12.21 -43.10
CA HIS A 41 46.24 12.82 -44.43
C HIS A 41 46.93 14.18 -44.37
N LEU A 42 46.57 15.05 -43.43
CA LEU A 42 47.22 16.36 -43.27
C LEU A 42 48.71 16.22 -42.89
N ARG A 43 49.04 15.24 -42.03
CA ARG A 43 50.44 14.93 -41.68
C ARG A 43 51.24 14.39 -42.87
N ARG A 44 50.64 13.49 -43.66
CA ARG A 44 51.26 12.96 -44.89
C ARG A 44 51.47 14.05 -45.93
N GLU A 45 50.50 14.93 -46.14
CA GLU A 45 50.61 16.07 -47.05
C GLU A 45 51.72 17.04 -46.64
N ARG A 46 51.86 17.31 -45.34
CA ARG A 46 52.98 18.12 -44.83
C ARG A 46 54.32 17.45 -45.10
N ALA A 47 54.47 16.18 -44.74
CA ALA A 47 55.71 15.44 -44.99
C ALA A 47 56.06 15.37 -46.48
N PHE A 48 55.06 15.19 -47.34
CA PHE A 48 55.22 15.22 -48.80
C PHE A 48 55.64 16.62 -49.31
N SER A 49 55.00 17.68 -48.79
CA SER A 49 55.33 19.07 -49.10
C SER A 49 56.79 19.39 -48.72
N ASP A 50 57.23 19.01 -47.52
CA ASP A 50 58.60 19.21 -47.03
C ASP A 50 59.62 18.45 -47.87
N GLN A 51 59.32 17.21 -48.24
CA GLN A 51 60.19 16.40 -49.10
C GLN A 51 60.30 16.99 -50.51
N THR A 52 59.19 17.51 -51.05
CA THR A 52 59.12 18.13 -52.39
C THR A 52 59.86 19.46 -52.40
N GLN A 53 59.68 20.29 -51.36
CA GLN A 53 60.37 21.56 -51.17
C GLN A 53 61.90 21.36 -51.16
N ARG A 54 62.40 20.38 -50.38
CA ARG A 54 63.83 20.06 -50.34
C ARG A 54 64.37 19.64 -51.70
N LYS A 55 63.74 18.65 -52.35
CA LYS A 55 64.16 18.18 -53.68
C LYS A 55 64.14 19.28 -54.73
N PHE A 56 63.10 20.13 -54.70
CA PHE A 56 62.96 21.25 -55.61
C PHE A 56 64.08 22.27 -55.39
N PHE A 57 64.37 22.66 -54.15
CA PHE A 57 65.47 23.60 -53.88
C PHE A 57 66.85 23.03 -54.14
N ASP A 58 67.10 21.75 -53.85
CA ASP A 58 68.35 21.09 -54.20
C ASP A 58 68.57 21.13 -55.73
N SER A 59 67.52 20.86 -56.51
CA SER A 59 67.58 20.96 -57.97
C SER A 59 67.74 22.40 -58.48
N TRP A 60 67.12 23.36 -57.79
CA TRP A 60 67.23 24.79 -58.09
C TRP A 60 68.64 25.32 -57.83
N GLU A 61 69.28 24.89 -56.73
CA GLU A 61 70.66 25.24 -56.41
C GLU A 61 71.64 24.68 -57.45
N THR A 62 71.43 23.43 -57.90
CA THR A 62 72.26 22.89 -58.99
C THR A 62 72.11 23.65 -60.31
N LEU A 63 70.91 24.17 -60.61
CA LEU A 63 70.66 24.98 -61.80
C LEU A 63 71.32 26.37 -61.68
N CYS A 64 71.20 27.02 -60.52
CA CYS A 64 71.90 28.27 -60.23
C CYS A 64 73.43 28.14 -60.33
N ALA A 65 74.01 26.98 -59.98
CA ALA A 65 75.44 26.74 -60.09
C ALA A 65 75.94 26.57 -61.54
N GLN A 66 75.06 26.20 -62.48
CA GLN A 66 75.42 25.99 -63.90
C GLN A 66 75.31 27.27 -64.75
N VAL A 67 74.59 28.27 -64.27
CA VAL A 67 74.39 29.55 -64.95
C VAL A 67 75.63 30.45 -64.81
N LYS A 68 76.15 30.94 -65.95
CA LYS A 68 77.33 31.81 -65.99
C LYS A 68 77.02 33.31 -65.88
N CYS A 69 75.75 33.71 -65.99
CA CYS A 69 75.32 35.12 -65.95
C CYS A 69 74.86 35.49 -64.55
N GLU A 70 75.59 36.41 -63.88
CA GLU A 70 75.33 36.80 -62.49
C GLU A 70 73.94 37.42 -62.29
N GLN A 71 73.48 38.27 -63.22
CA GLN A 71 72.15 38.90 -63.14
C GLN A 71 71.01 37.87 -63.16
N MET A 72 71.17 36.81 -63.96
CA MET A 72 70.17 35.73 -64.06
C MET A 72 70.17 34.83 -62.82
N VAL A 73 71.32 34.65 -62.16
CA VAL A 73 71.40 33.94 -60.86
C VAL A 73 70.68 34.72 -59.77
N GLU A 74 70.80 36.06 -59.76
CA GLU A 74 70.10 36.93 -58.82
C GLU A 74 68.57 36.82 -58.98
N GLU A 75 68.07 36.87 -60.22
CA GLU A 75 66.64 36.69 -60.53
C GLU A 75 66.13 35.29 -60.14
N LEU A 76 66.92 34.25 -60.41
CA LEU A 76 66.59 32.87 -60.02
C LEU A 76 66.53 32.70 -58.50
N ARG A 77 67.40 33.38 -57.74
CA ARG A 77 67.35 33.39 -56.27
C ARG A 77 66.15 34.16 -55.73
N GLN A 78 65.78 35.28 -56.36
CA GLN A 78 64.54 35.99 -56.02
C GLN A 78 63.30 35.12 -56.26
N GLN A 79 63.26 34.39 -57.38
CA GLN A 79 62.18 33.43 -57.65
C GLN A 79 62.19 32.26 -56.65
N GLN A 80 63.36 31.74 -56.28
CA GLN A 80 63.51 30.72 -55.24
C GLN A 80 62.89 31.18 -53.91
N GLN A 81 63.16 32.43 -53.52
CA GLN A 81 62.61 33.04 -52.32
C GLN A 81 61.08 33.17 -52.40
N CYS A 82 60.54 33.60 -53.55
CA CYS A 82 59.10 33.62 -53.81
C CYS A 82 58.46 32.24 -53.68
N PHE A 83 59.03 31.19 -54.28
CA PHE A 83 58.54 29.82 -54.12
C PHE A 83 58.62 29.34 -52.66
N GLY A 84 59.70 29.68 -51.95
CA GLY A 84 59.83 29.42 -50.50
C GLY A 84 58.66 29.97 -49.70
N THR A 85 58.28 31.23 -49.93
CA THR A 85 57.13 31.82 -49.24
C THR A 85 55.79 31.12 -49.54
N VAL A 86 55.64 30.52 -50.73
CA VAL A 86 54.43 29.77 -51.09
C VAL A 86 54.37 28.42 -50.35
N PHE A 87 55.50 27.69 -50.29
CA PHE A 87 55.61 26.46 -49.50
C PHE A 87 55.38 26.73 -48.01
N ASP A 88 55.99 27.79 -47.47
CA ASP A 88 55.83 28.17 -46.06
C ASP A 88 54.39 28.57 -45.73
N ARG A 89 53.70 29.28 -46.64
CA ARG A 89 52.27 29.60 -46.48
C ARG A 89 51.40 28.35 -46.50
N LYS A 90 51.64 27.41 -47.41
CA LYS A 90 50.90 26.14 -47.50
C LYS A 90 51.12 25.30 -46.24
N ASN A 91 52.36 25.09 -45.85
CA ASN A 91 52.72 24.31 -44.66
C ASN A 91 52.21 24.97 -43.37
N GLY A 92 52.29 26.30 -43.27
CA GLY A 92 51.71 27.06 -42.16
C GLY A 92 50.19 26.96 -42.08
N CYS A 93 49.48 26.84 -43.20
CA CYS A 93 48.05 26.53 -43.20
C CYS A 93 47.75 25.12 -42.68
N ILE A 94 48.52 24.12 -43.09
CA ILE A 94 48.37 22.73 -42.59
C ILE A 94 48.61 22.66 -41.08
N ASP A 95 49.62 23.39 -40.59
CA ASP A 95 49.94 23.47 -39.16
C ASP A 95 48.84 24.11 -38.33
N ARG A 96 48.29 25.24 -38.80
CA ARG A 96 47.14 25.88 -38.15
C ARG A 96 45.93 24.94 -38.10
N LEU A 97 45.66 24.20 -39.18
CA LEU A 97 44.55 23.26 -39.21
C LEU A 97 44.73 22.08 -38.23
N LEU A 98 45.96 21.59 -38.06
CA LEU A 98 46.27 20.57 -37.06
C LEU A 98 46.14 21.11 -35.63
N ALA A 99 46.66 22.32 -35.37
CA ALA A 99 46.61 22.96 -34.05
C ALA A 99 45.17 23.28 -33.60
N VAL A 100 44.38 23.95 -34.45
CA VAL A 100 42.97 24.26 -34.16
C VAL A 100 42.17 22.99 -33.87
N ARG A 101 42.47 21.90 -34.58
CA ARG A 101 41.80 20.64 -34.34
C ARG A 101 42.17 20.00 -32.99
N ASP A 102 43.43 20.07 -32.60
CA ASP A 102 43.87 19.58 -31.29
C ASP A 102 43.25 20.41 -30.16
N GLU A 103 43.17 21.75 -30.31
CA GLU A 103 42.47 22.64 -29.39
C GLU A 103 40.97 22.31 -29.26
N ILE A 104 40.28 22.07 -30.38
CA ILE A 104 38.87 21.65 -30.37
C ILE A 104 38.70 20.31 -29.63
N GLY A 105 39.64 19.37 -29.82
CA GLY A 105 39.64 18.08 -29.11
C GLY A 105 39.76 18.25 -27.60
N GLU A 106 40.70 19.08 -27.15
CA GLU A 106 40.89 19.38 -25.72
C GLU A 106 39.67 20.06 -25.08
N ILE A 107 39.04 21.00 -25.80
CA ILE A 107 37.81 21.66 -25.36
C ILE A 107 36.69 20.62 -25.23
N HIS A 108 36.54 19.74 -26.22
CA HIS A 108 35.51 18.70 -26.21
C HIS A 108 35.69 17.73 -25.04
N ASP A 109 36.92 17.25 -24.79
CA ASP A 109 37.25 16.37 -23.67
C ASP A 109 36.99 17.03 -22.31
N LYS A 110 37.25 18.34 -22.20
CA LYS A 110 37.00 19.10 -20.98
C LYS A 110 35.49 19.26 -20.72
N CYS A 111 34.70 19.45 -21.76
CA CYS A 111 33.23 19.49 -21.68
C CYS A 111 32.65 18.12 -21.32
N LEU A 112 33.13 17.03 -21.93
CA LEU A 112 32.73 15.67 -21.60
C LEU A 112 33.04 15.31 -20.14
N ARG A 113 34.25 15.62 -19.66
CA ARG A 113 34.62 15.43 -18.25
C ARG A 113 33.76 16.24 -17.27
N ARG A 114 33.25 17.40 -17.67
CA ARG A 114 32.29 18.17 -16.86
C ARG A 114 30.92 17.49 -16.82
N LEU A 115 30.45 17.00 -17.96
CA LEU A 115 29.18 16.26 -18.05
C LEU A 115 29.23 14.97 -17.22
N ASP A 116 30.33 14.22 -17.28
CA ASP A 116 30.51 13.01 -16.46
C ASP A 116 30.38 13.32 -14.96
N LYS A 117 31.00 14.41 -14.49
CA LYS A 117 30.88 14.84 -13.07
C LYS A 117 29.45 15.20 -12.68
N ILE A 118 28.67 15.78 -13.60
CA ILE A 118 27.26 16.11 -13.36
C ILE A 118 26.43 14.83 -13.32
N ILE A 119 26.67 13.88 -14.22
CA ILE A 119 26.01 12.58 -14.24
C ILE A 119 26.31 11.82 -12.94
N ASP A 120 27.57 11.77 -12.51
CA ASP A 120 27.97 11.15 -11.24
C ASP A 120 27.25 11.80 -10.04
N TYR A 121 27.08 13.12 -10.05
CA TYR A 121 26.31 13.81 -9.02
C TYR A 121 24.84 13.38 -9.01
N PHE A 122 24.19 13.29 -10.17
CA PHE A 122 22.80 12.83 -10.26
C PHE A 122 22.64 11.37 -9.84
N ILE A 123 23.60 10.50 -10.16
CA ILE A 123 23.61 9.11 -9.70
C ILE A 123 23.67 9.06 -8.17
N ARG A 124 24.60 9.81 -7.56
CA ARG A 124 24.72 9.90 -6.09
C ARG A 124 23.45 10.45 -5.44
N LEU A 125 22.84 11.47 -6.03
CA LEU A 125 21.59 12.05 -5.52
C LEU A 125 20.45 11.01 -5.57
N LYS A 126 20.33 10.28 -6.68
CA LYS A 126 19.34 9.21 -6.85
C LYS A 126 19.57 8.08 -5.84
N ASP A 127 20.82 7.67 -5.62
CA ASP A 127 21.15 6.63 -4.64
C ASP A 127 20.88 7.09 -3.19
N PHE A 128 21.19 8.35 -2.87
CA PHE A 128 20.83 8.94 -1.58
C PHE A 128 19.31 8.99 -1.37
N MET A 129 18.56 9.46 -2.35
CA MET A 129 17.09 9.51 -2.28
C MET A 129 16.49 8.12 -2.12
N THR A 130 16.97 7.13 -2.88
CA THR A 130 16.47 5.75 -2.76
C THR A 130 16.80 5.14 -1.41
N ALA A 131 18.02 5.32 -0.89
CA ALA A 131 18.37 4.85 0.45
C ALA A 131 17.52 5.52 1.55
N THR A 132 17.29 6.83 1.45
CA THR A 132 16.50 7.58 2.44
C THR A 132 15.03 7.18 2.40
N MET A 133 14.46 7.00 1.21
CA MET A 133 13.07 6.56 1.05
C MET A 133 12.89 5.11 1.52
N LEU A 134 13.87 4.24 1.26
CA LEU A 134 13.85 2.86 1.75
C LEU A 134 13.88 2.82 3.29
N GLN A 135 14.76 3.60 3.92
CA GLN A 135 14.82 3.70 5.39
C GLN A 135 13.50 4.20 5.99
N ARG A 136 12.86 5.21 5.38
CA ARG A 136 11.55 5.67 5.83
C ARG A 136 10.48 4.60 5.68
N TYR A 137 10.45 3.91 4.54
CA TYR A 137 9.51 2.83 4.31
C TYR A 137 9.66 1.69 5.33
N ASP A 138 10.90 1.27 5.61
CA ASP A 138 11.18 0.23 6.60
C ASP A 138 10.76 0.66 8.01
N ALA A 139 11.00 1.94 8.37
CA ALA A 139 10.56 2.51 9.65
C ALA A 139 9.03 2.57 9.76
N ASP A 140 8.34 3.00 8.70
CA ASP A 140 6.87 3.06 8.64
C ASP A 140 6.27 1.65 8.75
N CYS A 141 6.85 0.65 8.08
CA CYS A 141 6.45 -0.75 8.22
C CYS A 141 6.62 -1.24 9.66
N LEU A 142 7.75 -0.96 10.30
CA LEU A 142 7.99 -1.34 11.70
C LEU A 142 6.99 -0.71 12.66
N ASN A 143 6.69 0.58 12.50
CA ASN A 143 5.67 1.28 13.29
C ASN A 143 4.29 0.64 13.10
N LEU A 144 3.90 0.36 11.85
CA LEU A 144 2.62 -0.29 11.56
C LEU A 144 2.53 -1.69 12.20
N PHE A 145 3.63 -2.45 12.21
CA PHE A 145 3.68 -3.76 12.88
C PHE A 145 3.58 -3.63 14.41
N MET A 146 4.15 -2.57 15.00
CA MET A 146 4.03 -2.29 16.43
C MET A 146 2.58 -1.94 16.79
N ASP A 147 1.95 -1.03 16.04
CA ASP A 147 0.55 -0.65 16.22
C ASP A 147 -0.39 -1.87 16.14
N PHE A 148 -0.15 -2.74 15.15
CA PHE A 148 -0.94 -3.96 14.99
C PHE A 148 -0.77 -4.94 16.16
N ARG A 149 0.44 -5.05 16.71
CA ARG A 149 0.71 -5.87 17.89
C ARG A 149 0.04 -5.32 19.15
N GLU A 150 0.08 -4.00 19.35
CA GLU A 150 -0.59 -3.34 20.47
C GLU A 150 -2.11 -3.52 20.37
N GLU A 151 -2.69 -3.36 19.17
CA GLU A 151 -4.12 -3.61 18.96
C GLU A 151 -4.49 -5.08 19.23
N ALA A 152 -3.66 -6.02 18.80
CA ALA A 152 -3.86 -7.44 19.07
C ALA A 152 -3.82 -7.75 20.58
N ALA A 153 -2.83 -7.21 21.29
CA ALA A 153 -2.69 -7.38 22.74
C ALA A 153 -3.89 -6.78 23.49
N SER A 154 -4.34 -5.57 23.11
CA SER A 154 -5.51 -4.93 23.71
C SER A 154 -6.81 -5.74 23.47
N LYS A 155 -6.97 -6.33 22.28
CA LYS A 155 -8.11 -7.22 21.99
C LYS A 155 -8.06 -8.52 22.79
N GLU A 156 -6.88 -9.12 22.95
CA GLU A 156 -6.70 -10.31 23.80
C GLU A 156 -7.00 -10.01 25.26
N GLU A 157 -6.50 -8.90 25.79
CA GLU A 157 -6.78 -8.45 27.16
C GLU A 157 -8.28 -8.18 27.37
N HIS A 158 -8.94 -7.53 26.41
CA HIS A 158 -10.38 -7.31 26.47
C HIS A 158 -11.18 -8.61 26.41
N ALA A 159 -10.77 -9.57 25.57
CA ALA A 159 -11.42 -10.88 25.51
C ALA A 159 -11.22 -11.68 26.81
N CYS A 160 -10.03 -11.65 27.41
CA CYS A 160 -9.76 -12.27 28.70
C CYS A 160 -10.61 -11.63 29.81
N SER A 161 -10.66 -10.30 29.89
CA SER A 161 -11.48 -9.58 30.87
C SER A 161 -12.98 -9.90 30.72
N GLN A 162 -13.49 -9.97 29.49
CA GLN A 162 -14.89 -10.38 29.26
C GLN A 162 -15.15 -11.82 29.70
N MET A 163 -14.19 -12.73 29.50
CA MET A 163 -14.31 -14.12 29.92
C MET A 163 -14.32 -14.23 31.45
N GLU A 164 -13.46 -13.50 32.15
CA GLU A 164 -13.43 -13.43 33.62
C GLU A 164 -14.74 -12.90 34.21
N ILE A 165 -15.33 -11.86 33.62
CA ILE A 165 -16.65 -11.34 34.03
C ILE A 165 -17.73 -12.40 33.83
N LEU A 166 -17.67 -13.16 32.73
CA LEU A 166 -18.63 -14.21 32.43
C LEU A 166 -18.51 -15.35 33.44
N ASP A 167 -17.29 -15.78 33.76
CA ASP A 167 -17.02 -16.82 34.76
C ASP A 167 -17.49 -16.39 36.16
N ALA A 168 -17.20 -15.15 36.58
CA ALA A 168 -17.69 -14.60 37.85
C ALA A 168 -19.22 -14.57 37.91
N SER A 169 -19.88 -14.14 36.82
CA SER A 169 -21.34 -14.14 36.74
C SER A 169 -21.94 -15.55 36.80
N LEU A 170 -21.22 -16.55 36.28
CA LEU A 170 -21.64 -17.94 36.29
C LEU A 170 -21.49 -18.52 37.71
N GLU A 171 -20.40 -18.21 38.41
CA GLU A 171 -20.20 -18.58 39.81
C GLU A 171 -21.27 -17.98 40.74
N GLU A 172 -21.58 -16.69 40.59
CA GLU A 172 -22.66 -16.04 41.35
C GLU A 172 -24.02 -16.73 41.13
N LEU A 173 -24.32 -17.08 39.88
CA LEU A 173 -25.59 -17.72 39.51
C LEU A 173 -25.67 -19.14 40.10
N LEU A 174 -24.57 -19.90 40.07
CA LEU A 174 -24.47 -21.21 40.71
C LEU A 174 -24.59 -21.12 42.23
N GLN A 175 -24.00 -20.10 42.86
CA GLN A 175 -24.09 -19.89 44.30
C GLN A 175 -25.52 -19.53 44.72
N LYS A 176 -26.18 -18.67 43.95
CA LYS A 176 -27.58 -18.30 44.18
C LYS A 176 -28.53 -19.49 44.00
N MET A 177 -28.31 -20.31 42.96
CA MET A 177 -29.08 -21.55 42.79
C MET A 177 -28.95 -22.48 44.00
N LYS A 178 -27.73 -22.66 44.54
CA LYS A 178 -27.52 -23.48 45.74
C LYS A 178 -28.19 -22.89 46.99
N GLN A 179 -28.21 -21.56 47.12
CA GLN A 179 -28.87 -20.88 48.23
C GLN A 179 -30.39 -21.04 48.15
N ASP A 180 -30.97 -20.85 46.97
CA ASP A 180 -32.41 -21.02 46.73
C ASP A 180 -32.84 -22.48 46.95
N GLU A 181 -32.06 -23.45 46.48
CA GLU A 181 -32.30 -24.89 46.73
C GLU A 181 -32.28 -25.21 48.24
N LYS A 182 -31.37 -24.59 48.99
CA LYS A 182 -31.27 -24.76 50.45
C LYS A 182 -32.45 -24.11 51.18
N ALA A 183 -32.83 -22.89 50.81
CA ALA A 183 -33.95 -22.19 51.40
C ALA A 183 -35.28 -22.93 51.18
N ASP A 184 -35.50 -23.46 49.96
CA ASP A 184 -36.67 -24.29 49.65
C ASP A 184 -36.69 -25.58 50.49
N SER A 185 -35.53 -26.22 50.67
CA SER A 185 -35.39 -27.43 51.49
C SER A 185 -35.70 -27.15 52.96
N ASP A 186 -35.14 -26.07 53.51
CA ASP A 186 -35.30 -25.68 54.92
C ASP A 186 -36.76 -25.31 55.21
N TRP A 187 -37.41 -24.54 54.33
CA TRP A 187 -38.82 -24.18 54.45
C TRP A 187 -39.75 -25.40 54.41
N LEU A 188 -39.51 -26.35 53.50
CA LEU A 188 -40.28 -27.60 53.45
C LEU A 188 -40.09 -28.45 54.70
N LEU A 189 -38.89 -28.46 55.28
CA LEU A 189 -38.58 -29.18 56.51
C LEU A 189 -39.33 -28.57 57.70
N GLU A 190 -39.26 -27.25 57.87
CA GLU A 190 -39.95 -26.52 58.95
C GLU A 190 -41.47 -26.68 58.90
N GLN A 191 -42.07 -26.57 57.71
CA GLN A 191 -43.51 -26.71 57.59
C GLN A 191 -43.98 -28.17 57.79
N ASN A 192 -43.14 -29.15 57.46
CA ASN A 192 -43.42 -30.56 57.69
C ASN A 192 -43.27 -30.95 59.18
N THR A 193 -42.27 -30.41 59.88
CA THR A 193 -42.07 -30.66 61.31
C THR A 193 -43.20 -30.08 62.14
N ILE A 194 -43.63 -28.84 61.88
CA ILE A 194 -44.75 -28.20 62.59
C ILE A 194 -46.05 -29.03 62.43
N ASN A 195 -46.38 -29.45 61.21
CA ASN A 195 -47.58 -30.23 60.94
C ASN A 195 -47.52 -31.64 61.55
N LYS A 196 -46.35 -32.29 61.54
CA LYS A 196 -46.15 -33.59 62.18
C LYS A 196 -46.28 -33.50 63.69
N CYS A 197 -45.66 -32.51 64.32
CA CYS A 197 -45.75 -32.31 65.78
C CYS A 197 -47.21 -32.14 66.22
N ALA A 198 -47.98 -31.29 65.53
CA ALA A 198 -49.39 -31.07 65.84
C ALA A 198 -50.26 -32.34 65.65
N GLN A 199 -49.97 -33.17 64.64
CA GLN A 199 -50.68 -34.43 64.44
C GLN A 199 -50.28 -35.51 65.47
N ILE A 200 -49.01 -35.59 65.83
CA ILE A 200 -48.51 -36.53 66.86
C ILE A 200 -49.17 -36.21 68.20
N GLU A 201 -49.20 -34.94 68.60
CA GLU A 201 -49.80 -34.51 69.87
C GLU A 201 -51.30 -34.84 69.93
N LYS A 202 -52.04 -34.60 68.84
CA LYS A 202 -53.45 -35.00 68.73
C LYS A 202 -53.64 -36.53 68.83
N CYS A 203 -52.77 -37.30 68.19
CA CYS A 203 -52.79 -38.75 68.25
C CYS A 203 -52.45 -39.27 69.65
N GLU A 204 -51.50 -38.66 70.36
CA GLU A 204 -51.15 -39.01 71.74
C GLU A 204 -52.31 -38.75 72.70
N ILE A 205 -52.95 -37.58 72.61
CA ILE A 205 -54.14 -37.25 73.41
C ILE A 205 -55.27 -38.27 73.17
N MET A 206 -55.54 -38.63 71.91
CA MET A 206 -56.56 -39.64 71.60
C MET A 206 -56.18 -41.03 72.10
N ARG A 207 -54.90 -41.41 71.95
CA ARG A 207 -54.37 -42.70 72.41
C ARG A 207 -54.52 -42.83 73.93
N ASP A 208 -54.10 -41.83 74.68
CA ASP A 208 -54.15 -41.84 76.14
C ASP A 208 -55.58 -41.86 76.66
N LYS A 209 -56.49 -41.12 76.01
CA LYS A 209 -57.92 -41.16 76.34
C LYS A 209 -58.50 -42.57 76.12
N LYS A 210 -58.18 -43.21 75.00
CA LYS A 210 -58.65 -44.56 74.69
C LYS A 210 -58.01 -45.63 75.56
N TYR A 211 -56.74 -45.51 75.92
CA TYR A 211 -56.12 -46.41 76.88
C TYR A 211 -56.79 -46.31 78.26
N LYS A 212 -57.09 -45.11 78.75
CA LYS A 212 -57.82 -44.93 80.01
C LYS A 212 -59.21 -45.57 79.97
N GLU A 213 -59.99 -45.29 78.91
CA GLU A 213 -61.31 -45.90 78.73
C GLU A 213 -61.25 -47.44 78.68
N MET A 214 -60.25 -48.01 78.00
CA MET A 214 -60.05 -49.46 77.93
C MET A 214 -59.60 -50.07 79.26
N ASP A 215 -58.71 -49.39 80.00
CA ASP A 215 -58.22 -49.85 81.29
C ASP A 215 -59.33 -49.82 82.36
N ASP A 216 -60.17 -48.78 82.35
CA ASP A 216 -61.35 -48.67 83.21
C ASP A 216 -62.34 -49.81 82.94
N LEU A 217 -62.64 -50.10 81.66
CA LEU A 217 -63.49 -51.21 81.27
C LEU A 217 -62.88 -52.57 81.64
N TYR A 218 -61.57 -52.74 81.45
CA TYR A 218 -60.87 -53.97 81.82
C TYR A 218 -60.92 -54.21 83.33
N CYS A 219 -60.72 -53.17 84.14
CA CYS A 219 -60.85 -53.24 85.60
C CYS A 219 -62.28 -53.59 86.03
N GLN A 220 -63.30 -53.01 85.38
CA GLN A 220 -64.72 -53.34 85.63
C GLN A 220 -65.06 -54.79 85.25
N LEU A 221 -64.54 -55.29 84.13
CA LEU A 221 -64.71 -56.68 83.71
C LEU A 221 -64.04 -57.64 84.69
N ARG A 222 -62.82 -57.31 85.14
CA ARG A 222 -62.06 -58.16 86.07
C ARG A 222 -62.72 -58.24 87.44
N THR A 223 -63.20 -57.11 87.97
CA THR A 223 -63.92 -57.08 89.26
C THR A 223 -65.26 -57.83 89.21
N THR A 224 -65.99 -57.76 88.09
CA THR A 224 -67.22 -58.54 87.91
C THR A 224 -66.95 -60.03 87.77
N LEU A 225 -65.91 -60.43 87.05
CA LEU A 225 -65.47 -61.83 86.94
C LEU A 225 -64.96 -62.39 88.27
N ASP A 226 -64.14 -61.63 89.00
CA ASP A 226 -63.64 -62.03 90.33
C ASP A 226 -64.80 -62.26 91.31
N ARG A 227 -65.83 -61.40 91.27
CA ARG A 227 -67.06 -61.56 92.05
C ARG A 227 -67.84 -62.81 91.66
N TYR A 228 -67.96 -63.10 90.36
CA TYR A 228 -68.64 -64.30 89.85
C TYR A 228 -67.94 -65.59 90.28
N PHE A 229 -66.60 -65.64 90.18
CA PHE A 229 -65.82 -66.81 90.62
C PHE A 229 -65.80 -67.00 92.15
N GLN A 230 -65.99 -65.94 92.93
CA GLN A 230 -66.14 -66.03 94.39
C GLN A 230 -67.53 -66.53 94.83
N THR A 231 -68.57 -66.35 94.01
CA THR A 231 -69.97 -66.59 94.43
C THR A 231 -70.60 -67.86 93.83
N VAL A 232 -70.17 -68.35 92.66
CA VAL A 232 -70.98 -69.33 91.90
C VAL A 232 -70.25 -70.65 91.53
N LEU A 233 -68.91 -70.75 91.60
CA LEU A 233 -68.18 -71.90 91.01
C LEU A 233 -67.03 -72.48 91.87
N PHE A 234 -66.81 -73.79 91.70
CA PHE A 234 -65.75 -74.59 92.35
C PHE A 234 -64.32 -74.25 91.84
N PRO A 235 -63.25 -74.43 92.66
CA PRO A 235 -61.88 -74.00 92.38
C PRO A 235 -61.23 -74.56 91.10
N GLU A 236 -61.67 -75.71 90.60
CA GLU A 236 -61.07 -76.38 89.44
C GLU A 236 -61.39 -75.69 88.10
N ARG A 237 -62.59 -75.12 87.96
CA ARG A 237 -62.99 -74.37 86.75
C ARG A 237 -62.26 -73.03 86.64
N LYS A 238 -61.88 -72.43 87.77
CA LYS A 238 -61.03 -71.23 87.81
C LYS A 238 -59.65 -71.49 87.20
N LYS A 239 -59.02 -72.63 87.55
CA LYS A 239 -57.71 -73.01 86.99
C LYS A 239 -57.76 -73.23 85.47
N SER A 240 -58.80 -73.88 84.95
CA SER A 240 -58.98 -74.07 83.51
C SER A 240 -59.25 -72.74 82.77
N TYR A 241 -60.00 -71.82 83.40
CA TYR A 241 -60.21 -70.47 82.87
C TYR A 241 -58.91 -69.67 82.84
N ASP A 242 -58.13 -69.68 83.92
CA ASP A 242 -56.84 -68.99 84.01
C ASP A 242 -55.84 -69.51 82.96
N GLN A 243 -55.82 -70.82 82.70
CA GLN A 243 -55.02 -71.42 81.63
C GLN A 243 -55.48 -70.96 80.23
N LEU A 244 -56.79 -70.96 79.97
CA LEU A 244 -57.34 -70.49 78.69
C LEU A 244 -57.03 -68.98 78.48
N LEU A 245 -57.17 -68.19 79.53
CA LEU A 245 -56.87 -66.76 79.53
C LEU A 245 -55.39 -66.51 79.23
N TYR A 246 -54.49 -67.30 79.83
CA TYR A 246 -53.06 -67.24 79.56
C TYR A 246 -52.73 -67.54 78.09
N TYR A 247 -53.26 -68.63 77.51
CA TYR A 247 -53.04 -68.94 76.10
C TYR A 247 -53.63 -67.88 75.17
N THR A 248 -54.84 -67.40 75.47
CA THR A 248 -55.49 -66.32 74.70
C THR A 248 -54.66 -65.04 74.75
N GLN A 249 -54.08 -64.68 75.91
CA GLN A 249 -53.19 -63.53 76.04
C GLN A 249 -51.90 -63.72 75.22
N LEU A 250 -51.32 -64.93 75.22
CA LEU A 250 -50.13 -65.24 74.44
C LEU A 250 -50.38 -65.13 72.93
N GLU A 251 -51.52 -65.64 72.46
CA GLU A 251 -51.93 -65.51 71.05
C GLU A 251 -52.24 -64.06 70.67
N GLN A 252 -52.93 -63.32 71.53
CA GLN A 252 -53.19 -61.89 71.33
C GLN A 252 -51.90 -61.08 71.22
N GLN A 253 -50.91 -61.33 72.09
CA GLN A 253 -49.58 -60.72 71.97
C GLN A 253 -48.89 -61.05 70.63
N GLY A 254 -49.05 -62.28 70.13
CA GLY A 254 -48.56 -62.68 68.82
C GLY A 254 -49.23 -61.92 67.67
N ILE A 255 -50.55 -61.77 67.73
CA ILE A 255 -51.35 -61.02 66.73
C ILE A 255 -51.00 -59.52 66.78
N GLU A 256 -50.88 -58.93 67.96
CA GLU A 256 -50.50 -57.53 68.15
C GLU A 256 -49.11 -57.24 67.61
N LYS A 257 -48.11 -58.10 67.89
CA LYS A 257 -46.76 -57.98 67.31
C LYS A 257 -46.79 -57.94 65.79
N ARG A 258 -47.56 -58.83 65.15
CA ARG A 258 -47.71 -58.86 63.68
C ARG A 258 -48.42 -57.61 63.17
N ARG A 259 -49.47 -57.13 63.84
CA ARG A 259 -50.16 -55.88 63.50
C ARG A 259 -49.22 -54.67 63.59
N CYS A 260 -48.39 -54.58 64.63
CA CYS A 260 -47.38 -53.55 64.76
C CYS A 260 -46.36 -53.60 63.60
N GLN A 261 -45.86 -54.80 63.24
CA GLN A 261 -44.93 -54.96 62.12
C GLN A 261 -45.55 -54.52 60.78
N ILE A 262 -46.82 -54.88 60.53
CA ILE A 262 -47.55 -54.46 59.33
C ILE A 262 -47.72 -52.93 59.31
N ALA A 263 -48.08 -52.32 60.45
CA ALA A 263 -48.22 -50.87 60.55
C ALA A 263 -46.89 -50.14 60.29
N ILE A 264 -45.78 -50.64 60.83
CA ILE A 264 -44.42 -50.09 60.56
C ILE A 264 -44.08 -50.23 59.08
N ALA A 265 -44.35 -51.38 58.46
CA ALA A 265 -44.08 -51.60 57.04
C ALA A 265 -44.93 -50.68 56.14
N GLN A 266 -46.20 -50.48 56.48
CA GLN A 266 -47.10 -49.55 55.76
C GLN A 266 -46.62 -48.11 55.89
N LEU A 267 -46.19 -47.68 57.08
CA LEU A 267 -45.64 -46.34 57.30
C LEU A 267 -44.34 -46.12 56.52
N LYS A 268 -43.46 -47.13 56.46
CA LYS A 268 -42.25 -47.07 55.64
C LYS A 268 -42.58 -47.01 54.15
N LYS A 269 -43.60 -47.75 53.70
CA LYS A 269 -44.08 -47.69 52.31
C LYS A 269 -44.55 -46.29 51.93
N THR A 270 -45.40 -45.66 52.75
CA THR A 270 -45.92 -44.30 52.43
C THR A 270 -44.82 -43.24 52.47
N GLN A 271 -43.83 -43.37 53.37
CA GLN A 271 -42.63 -42.52 53.36
C GLN A 271 -41.81 -42.66 52.07
N LEU A 272 -41.59 -43.90 51.62
CA LEU A 272 -40.87 -44.16 50.37
C LEU A 272 -41.66 -43.66 49.14
N GLU A 273 -42.98 -43.83 49.11
CA GLU A 273 -43.82 -43.29 48.03
C GLU A 273 -43.76 -41.75 47.98
N HIS A 274 -43.79 -41.09 49.15
CA HIS A 274 -43.67 -39.63 49.23
C HIS A 274 -42.29 -39.12 48.78
N THR A 275 -41.21 -39.74 49.24
CA THR A 275 -39.84 -39.37 48.81
C THR A 275 -39.65 -39.55 47.31
N LEU A 276 -40.17 -40.65 46.74
CA LEU A 276 -40.14 -40.90 45.31
C LEU A 276 -40.94 -39.83 44.53
N ALA A 277 -42.10 -39.40 45.04
CA ALA A 277 -42.87 -38.31 44.45
C ALA A 277 -42.08 -36.97 44.45
N LEU A 278 -41.42 -36.63 45.55
CA LEU A 278 -40.59 -35.42 45.63
C LEU A 278 -39.42 -35.46 44.63
N VAL A 279 -38.71 -36.57 44.54
CA VAL A 279 -37.61 -36.73 43.56
C VAL A 279 -38.11 -36.57 42.12
N ARG A 280 -39.30 -37.12 41.80
CA ARG A 280 -39.92 -36.94 40.48
C ARG A 280 -40.27 -35.48 40.19
N ILE A 281 -40.80 -34.75 41.19
CA ILE A 281 -41.11 -33.32 41.05
C ILE A 281 -39.83 -32.51 40.84
N GLY A 282 -38.79 -32.76 41.65
CA GLY A 282 -37.48 -32.13 41.52
C GLY A 282 -36.85 -32.37 40.14
N GLY A 283 -36.87 -33.62 39.67
CA GLY A 283 -36.40 -33.96 38.32
C GLY A 283 -37.15 -33.24 37.21
N ARG A 284 -38.49 -33.15 37.30
CA ARG A 284 -39.31 -32.39 36.32
C ARG A 284 -39.02 -30.89 36.36
N ARG A 285 -38.82 -30.31 37.54
CA ARG A 285 -38.44 -28.89 37.68
C ARG A 285 -37.09 -28.63 37.02
N ARG A 286 -36.06 -29.43 37.36
CA ARG A 286 -34.71 -29.30 36.77
C ARG A 286 -34.71 -29.37 35.24
N LEU A 287 -35.47 -30.31 34.67
CA LEU A 287 -35.63 -30.42 33.21
C LEU A 287 -36.29 -29.18 32.60
N ARG A 288 -37.32 -28.63 33.25
CA ARG A 288 -37.96 -27.37 32.79
C ARG A 288 -37.00 -26.19 32.85
N THR A 289 -36.22 -26.06 33.92
CA THR A 289 -35.23 -24.98 34.04
C THR A 289 -34.16 -25.09 32.95
N GLN A 290 -33.61 -26.29 32.71
CA GLN A 290 -32.66 -26.54 31.63
C GLN A 290 -33.24 -26.22 30.26
N HIS A 291 -34.51 -26.60 30.00
CA HIS A 291 -35.18 -26.28 28.75
C HIS A 291 -35.35 -24.77 28.54
N ASN A 292 -35.71 -24.03 29.60
CA ASN A 292 -35.83 -22.58 29.55
C ASN A 292 -34.49 -21.89 29.28
N TYR A 293 -33.40 -22.32 29.93
CA TYR A 293 -32.07 -21.79 29.67
C TYR A 293 -31.60 -22.08 28.24
N ARG A 294 -31.85 -23.28 27.73
CA ARG A 294 -31.56 -23.63 26.34
C ARG A 294 -32.28 -22.69 25.37
N ARG A 295 -33.58 -22.44 25.56
CA ARG A 295 -34.35 -21.50 24.74
C ARG A 295 -33.80 -20.07 24.81
N LEU A 296 -33.39 -19.62 25.99
CA LEU A 296 -32.78 -18.30 26.16
C LEU A 296 -31.46 -18.18 25.40
N LEU A 297 -30.61 -19.22 25.45
CA LEU A 297 -29.35 -19.28 24.70
C LEU A 297 -29.59 -19.32 23.19
N GLU A 298 -30.55 -20.11 22.72
CA GLU A 298 -30.95 -20.15 21.31
C GLU A 298 -31.40 -18.77 20.82
N HIS A 299 -32.16 -18.03 21.63
CA HIS A 299 -32.58 -16.66 21.31
C HIS A 299 -31.40 -15.66 21.34
N LYS A 300 -30.51 -15.73 22.33
CA LYS A 300 -29.29 -14.89 22.34
C LYS A 300 -28.43 -15.14 21.10
N LEU A 301 -28.31 -16.40 20.68
CA LEU A 301 -27.57 -16.78 19.48
C LEU A 301 -28.21 -16.21 18.21
N SER A 302 -29.55 -16.23 18.09
CA SER A 302 -30.24 -15.62 16.95
C SER A 302 -30.00 -14.10 16.89
N VAL A 303 -30.09 -13.41 18.03
CA VAL A 303 -29.83 -11.96 18.12
C VAL A 303 -28.38 -11.63 17.73
N LEU A 304 -27.41 -12.42 18.18
CA LEU A 304 -26.01 -12.22 17.81
C LEU A 304 -25.76 -12.44 16.31
N LYS A 305 -26.41 -13.44 15.70
CA LYS A 305 -26.35 -13.65 14.24
C LYS A 305 -26.94 -12.48 13.47
N GLU A 306 -28.09 -11.95 13.88
CA GLU A 306 -28.69 -10.77 13.25
C GLU A 306 -27.80 -9.53 13.39
N LYS A 307 -27.19 -9.33 14.57
CA LYS A 307 -26.25 -8.22 14.79
C LYS A 307 -25.02 -8.34 13.88
N GLN A 308 -24.48 -9.54 13.72
CA GLN A 308 -23.34 -9.79 12.83
C GLN A 308 -23.71 -9.51 11.37
N GLN A 309 -24.87 -9.97 10.89
CA GLN A 309 -25.34 -9.68 9.54
C GLN A 309 -25.46 -8.17 9.27
N ARG A 310 -26.02 -7.40 10.22
CA ARG A 310 -26.11 -5.94 10.08
C ARG A 310 -24.74 -5.27 10.02
N LEU A 311 -23.77 -5.73 10.82
CA LEU A 311 -22.41 -5.21 10.77
C LEU A 311 -21.73 -5.53 9.43
N ASP A 312 -21.91 -6.75 8.91
CA ASP A 312 -21.35 -7.15 7.61
C ASP A 312 -21.94 -6.30 6.47
N GLU A 313 -23.24 -6.01 6.49
CA GLU A 313 -23.91 -5.12 5.54
C GLU A 313 -23.38 -3.67 5.64
N ASP A 314 -23.21 -3.15 6.86
CA ASP A 314 -22.63 -1.82 7.12
C ASP A 314 -21.17 -1.74 6.63
N HIS A 315 -20.37 -2.77 6.86
CA HIS A 315 -19.00 -2.83 6.36
C HIS A 315 -18.95 -2.88 4.83
N GLN A 316 -19.82 -3.67 4.20
CA GLN A 316 -19.88 -3.77 2.74
C GLN A 316 -20.32 -2.44 2.10
N THR A 317 -21.28 -1.73 2.70
CA THR A 317 -21.73 -0.42 2.21
C THR A 317 -20.63 0.64 2.35
N ARG A 318 -19.93 0.70 3.49
CA ARG A 318 -18.77 1.59 3.67
C ARG A 318 -17.66 1.28 2.67
N LEU A 319 -17.33 0.02 2.46
CA LEU A 319 -16.30 -0.38 1.50
C LEU A 319 -16.66 0.05 0.07
N LYS A 320 -17.93 -0.11 -0.35
CA LYS A 320 -18.41 0.40 -1.64
C LYS A 320 -18.27 1.92 -1.77
N GLN A 321 -18.56 2.67 -0.71
CA GLN A 321 -18.40 4.13 -0.69
C GLN A 321 -16.94 4.53 -0.78
N THR A 322 -16.06 3.90 -0.01
CA THR A 322 -14.61 4.16 -0.08
C THR A 322 -14.09 3.87 -1.48
N CYS A 323 -14.42 2.71 -2.07
CA CYS A 323 -14.00 2.36 -3.42
C CYS A 323 -14.51 3.37 -4.47
N SER A 324 -15.75 3.85 -4.37
CA SER A 324 -16.28 4.83 -5.33
C SER A 324 -15.59 6.20 -5.22
N ILE A 325 -15.29 6.65 -4.00
CA ILE A 325 -14.53 7.88 -3.75
C ILE A 325 -13.10 7.73 -4.27
N THR A 326 -12.41 6.63 -3.95
CA THR A 326 -11.05 6.38 -4.41
C THR A 326 -10.99 6.33 -5.94
N HIS A 327 -11.95 5.68 -6.60
CA HIS A 327 -12.00 5.65 -8.05
C HIS A 327 -12.22 7.04 -8.66
N ARG A 328 -13.09 7.86 -8.07
CA ARG A 328 -13.30 9.25 -8.51
C ARG A 328 -12.05 10.10 -8.35
N ILE A 329 -11.33 9.97 -7.22
CA ILE A 329 -10.06 10.67 -7.00
C ILE A 329 -9.02 10.21 -8.03
N GLN A 330 -8.93 8.90 -8.29
CA GLN A 330 -8.03 8.36 -9.30
C GLN A 330 -8.32 8.93 -10.69
N GLN A 331 -9.60 9.05 -11.08
CA GLN A 331 -9.99 9.67 -12.35
C GLN A 331 -9.51 11.13 -12.42
N ILE A 332 -9.80 11.93 -11.39
CA ILE A 332 -9.37 13.35 -11.33
C ILE A 332 -7.83 13.47 -11.42
N LEU A 333 -7.10 12.64 -10.67
CA LEU A 333 -5.64 12.62 -10.72
C LEU A 333 -5.11 12.21 -12.10
N SER A 334 -5.76 11.24 -12.76
CA SER A 334 -5.39 10.83 -14.11
C SER A 334 -5.66 11.93 -15.15
N GLU A 335 -6.73 12.70 -14.99
CA GLU A 335 -7.02 13.87 -15.82
C GLU A 335 -5.94 14.94 -15.62
N HIS A 336 -5.61 15.29 -14.37
CA HIS A 336 -4.52 16.23 -14.07
C HIS A 336 -3.17 15.78 -14.61
N LEU A 337 -2.84 14.49 -14.49
CA LEU A 337 -1.64 13.91 -15.09
C LEU A 337 -1.65 14.09 -16.61
N SER A 338 -2.78 13.81 -17.27
CA SER A 338 -2.91 13.99 -18.73
C SER A 338 -2.73 15.44 -19.15
N TRP A 339 -3.22 16.40 -18.35
CA TRP A 339 -3.00 17.83 -18.58
C TRP A 339 -1.53 18.21 -18.36
N GLY A 340 -0.91 17.73 -17.28
CA GLY A 340 0.51 17.93 -17.01
C GLY A 340 1.38 17.40 -18.15
N GLU A 341 1.11 16.19 -18.64
CA GLU A 341 1.82 15.63 -19.80
C GLU A 341 1.64 16.47 -21.07
N LYS A 342 0.43 16.98 -21.33
CA LYS A 342 0.18 17.86 -22.49
C LYS A 342 0.98 19.15 -22.36
N ILE A 343 1.00 19.77 -21.18
CA ILE A 343 1.76 20.99 -20.92
C ILE A 343 3.26 20.75 -21.13
N VAL A 344 3.80 19.67 -20.56
CA VAL A 344 5.22 19.30 -20.73
C VAL A 344 5.55 19.02 -22.19
N LYS A 345 4.70 18.27 -22.90
CA LYS A 345 4.87 18.01 -24.34
C LYS A 345 4.88 19.31 -25.14
N GLN A 346 3.91 20.20 -24.91
CA GLN A 346 3.84 21.50 -25.57
C GLN A 346 5.09 22.34 -25.28
N ALA A 347 5.48 22.44 -24.00
CA ALA A 347 6.69 23.16 -23.58
C ALA A 347 7.95 22.59 -24.24
N SER A 348 8.06 21.26 -24.36
CA SER A 348 9.19 20.61 -25.02
C SER A 348 9.27 20.92 -26.52
N ILE A 349 8.12 21.01 -27.21
CA ILE A 349 8.06 21.39 -28.61
C ILE A 349 8.47 22.87 -28.76
N CYS A 350 7.92 23.76 -27.92
CA CYS A 350 8.28 25.17 -27.93
C CYS A 350 9.78 25.38 -27.69
N ALA A 351 10.37 24.67 -26.73
CA ALA A 351 11.79 24.76 -26.40
C ALA A 351 12.74 24.41 -27.57
N GLN A 352 12.29 23.61 -28.56
CA GLN A 352 13.09 23.28 -29.74
C GLN A 352 13.34 24.50 -30.65
N TYR A 353 12.45 25.49 -30.62
CA TYR A 353 12.55 26.71 -31.44
C TYR A 353 13.17 27.88 -30.67
N GLU A 354 13.50 27.69 -29.40
CA GLU A 354 14.10 28.72 -28.57
C GLU A 354 15.60 28.89 -28.87
N THR A 355 16.05 30.14 -28.89
CA THR A 355 17.48 30.42 -29.03
C THR A 355 18.21 30.21 -27.69
N GLU A 356 19.54 30.06 -27.73
CA GLU A 356 20.35 29.96 -26.50
C GLU A 356 20.14 31.16 -25.56
N GLN A 357 19.85 32.35 -26.10
CA GLN A 357 19.55 33.54 -25.29
C GLN A 357 18.21 33.42 -24.56
N ASP A 358 17.20 32.82 -25.18
CA ASP A 358 15.88 32.62 -24.57
C ASP A 358 15.93 31.52 -23.49
N GLN A 359 16.77 30.49 -23.70
CA GLN A 359 17.06 29.46 -22.71
C GLN A 359 17.82 30.03 -21.51
N GLN A 360 18.82 30.89 -21.75
CA GLN A 360 19.54 31.60 -20.68
C GLN A 360 18.61 32.55 -19.91
N PHE A 361 17.67 33.22 -20.59
CA PHE A 361 16.66 34.05 -19.93
C PHE A 361 15.74 33.21 -19.04
N ALA A 362 15.28 32.05 -19.53
CA ALA A 362 14.50 31.11 -18.73
C ALA A 362 15.28 30.58 -17.50
N SER A 363 16.60 30.43 -17.58
CA SER A 363 17.42 30.00 -16.45
C SER A 363 17.47 31.00 -15.28
N LYS A 364 17.12 32.27 -15.52
CA LYS A 364 17.00 33.29 -14.47
C LYS A 364 15.76 33.03 -13.59
N TRP A 365 14.70 32.47 -14.16
CA TRP A 365 13.47 32.10 -13.45
C TRP A 365 13.72 31.10 -12.31
N PHE A 366 14.72 30.23 -12.46
CA PHE A 366 15.11 29.24 -11.45
C PHE A 366 16.24 29.71 -10.52
N ARG A 367 16.79 30.92 -10.74
CA ARG A 367 17.95 31.44 -10.01
C ARG A 367 17.57 32.51 -8.99
N ASP A 368 16.56 33.31 -9.28
CA ASP A 368 16.00 34.27 -8.33
C ASP A 368 15.09 33.49 -7.39
N GLY A 369 15.64 33.12 -6.23
CA GLY A 369 14.97 32.28 -5.24
C GLY A 369 13.64 32.85 -4.78
N ALA A 370 12.55 32.29 -5.28
CA ALA A 370 11.34 32.18 -4.51
C ALA A 370 11.61 31.09 -3.45
N SER A 371 11.95 31.52 -2.24
CA SER A 371 11.85 30.70 -1.04
C SER A 371 10.49 30.00 -1.08
N GLU A 372 10.45 28.70 -0.79
CA GLU A 372 9.22 27.89 -0.79
C GLU A 372 8.11 28.44 0.13
N SER A 373 8.40 29.48 0.94
CA SER A 373 7.46 30.18 1.83
C SER A 373 6.53 31.20 1.16
N ASP A 374 6.84 31.69 -0.05
CA ASP A 374 6.12 32.83 -0.67
C ASP A 374 5.34 32.42 -1.95
N LEU A 375 5.28 31.12 -2.24
CA LEU A 375 4.53 30.57 -3.37
C LEU A 375 3.04 30.43 -3.03
N ASP A 376 2.37 31.55 -2.77
CA ASP A 376 0.91 31.57 -2.87
C ASP A 376 0.54 31.42 -4.34
N VAL A 377 -0.06 30.27 -4.69
CA VAL A 377 -0.53 29.94 -6.04
C VAL A 377 -1.61 30.94 -6.53
N GLU A 378 -2.15 31.74 -5.62
CA GLU A 378 -3.09 32.83 -5.89
C GLU A 378 -2.44 34.18 -6.22
N ASP A 379 -1.11 34.36 -6.07
CA ASP A 379 -0.48 35.62 -6.48
C ASP A 379 -0.47 35.72 -8.02
N PRO A 380 -1.13 36.72 -8.63
CA PRO A 380 -1.18 36.91 -10.09
C PRO A 380 0.20 37.05 -10.74
N ARG A 381 1.25 37.23 -9.93
CA ARG A 381 2.64 37.36 -10.36
C ARG A 381 3.33 36.04 -10.68
N TYR A 382 2.71 34.89 -10.36
CA TYR A 382 3.29 33.57 -10.61
C TYR A 382 3.67 33.32 -12.08
N PHE A 383 2.92 33.89 -13.03
CA PHE A 383 3.18 33.76 -14.47
C PHE A 383 3.91 34.95 -15.09
N GLU A 384 4.34 35.96 -14.33
CA GLU A 384 4.95 37.18 -14.87
C GLU A 384 6.19 36.88 -15.72
N TYR A 385 7.06 35.96 -15.28
CA TYR A 385 8.25 35.58 -16.02
C TYR A 385 7.94 34.90 -17.36
N LEU A 386 6.90 34.06 -17.40
CA LEU A 386 6.43 33.44 -18.64
C LEU A 386 5.88 34.51 -19.60
N MET A 387 5.08 35.44 -19.08
CA MET A 387 4.53 36.55 -19.87
C MET A 387 5.63 37.48 -20.40
N HIS A 388 6.65 37.78 -19.59
CA HIS A 388 7.81 38.55 -20.05
C HIS A 388 8.59 37.84 -21.16
N LYS A 389 8.74 36.50 -21.08
CA LYS A 389 9.36 35.72 -22.14
C LYS A 389 8.54 35.76 -23.43
N ILE A 390 7.22 35.59 -23.33
CA ILE A 390 6.29 35.67 -24.47
C ILE A 390 6.42 37.05 -25.13
N ASN A 391 6.32 38.13 -24.36
CA ASN A 391 6.41 39.50 -24.86
C ASN A 391 7.75 39.79 -25.56
N ARG A 392 8.86 39.26 -25.03
CA ARG A 392 10.19 39.38 -25.66
C ARG A 392 10.23 38.69 -27.03
N VAL A 393 9.77 37.44 -27.11
CA VAL A 393 9.75 36.68 -28.37
C VAL A 393 8.83 37.36 -29.38
N GLU A 394 7.69 37.87 -28.94
CA GLU A 394 6.75 38.61 -29.79
C GLU A 394 7.37 39.90 -30.34
N ALA A 395 8.09 40.67 -29.51
CA ALA A 395 8.81 41.86 -29.96
C ALA A 395 9.86 41.52 -31.03
N ILE A 396 10.64 40.45 -30.84
CA ILE A 396 11.61 39.98 -31.85
C ILE A 396 10.89 39.57 -33.14
N ALA A 397 9.76 38.87 -33.04
CA ALA A 397 8.98 38.45 -34.21
C ALA A 397 8.35 39.64 -34.97
N ILE A 398 8.06 40.76 -34.29
CA ILE A 398 7.63 42.00 -34.94
C ILE A 398 8.79 42.60 -35.73
N ILE A 399 9.97 42.74 -35.12
CA ILE A 399 11.17 43.27 -35.77
C ILE A 399 11.54 42.45 -37.01
N LEU A 400 11.53 41.12 -36.91
CA LEU A 400 11.84 40.23 -38.04
C LEU A 400 10.83 40.38 -39.19
N ARG A 401 9.55 40.63 -38.88
CA ARG A 401 8.52 40.88 -39.90
C ARG A 401 8.77 42.21 -40.61
N GLU A 402 9.12 43.26 -39.88
CA GLU A 402 9.43 44.57 -40.45
C GLU A 402 10.67 44.51 -41.34
N GLU A 403 11.73 43.85 -40.87
CA GLU A 403 12.98 43.67 -41.64
C GLU A 403 12.74 42.86 -42.92
N LYS A 404 11.94 41.79 -42.85
CA LYS A 404 11.55 41.03 -44.03
C LYS A 404 10.84 41.90 -45.06
N ILE A 405 9.90 42.75 -44.63
CA ILE A 405 9.18 43.67 -45.53
C ILE A 405 10.15 44.69 -46.14
N ALA A 406 11.12 45.19 -45.37
CA ALA A 406 12.15 46.10 -45.88
C ALA A 406 13.02 45.42 -46.95
N LEU A 407 13.52 44.22 -46.68
CA LEU A 407 14.32 43.43 -47.62
C LEU A 407 13.55 43.07 -48.89
N GLU A 408 12.26 42.74 -48.79
CA GLU A 408 11.40 42.49 -49.95
C GLU A 408 11.30 43.75 -50.84
N ARG A 409 11.12 44.92 -50.24
CA ARG A 409 11.08 46.20 -50.98
C ARG A 409 12.42 46.52 -51.64
N GLU A 410 13.54 46.29 -50.96
CA GLU A 410 14.87 46.50 -51.55
C GLU A 410 15.15 45.53 -52.70
N ASN A 411 14.77 44.26 -52.55
CA ASN A 411 14.90 43.26 -53.61
C ASN A 411 14.06 43.64 -54.83
N ASP A 412 12.83 44.10 -54.63
CA ASP A 412 11.99 44.59 -55.72
C ASP A 412 12.60 45.81 -56.40
N ALA A 413 13.19 46.74 -55.64
CA ALA A 413 13.91 47.88 -56.20
C ALA A 413 15.16 47.44 -57.01
N LEU A 414 15.92 46.46 -56.52
CA LEU A 414 17.06 45.87 -57.23
C LEU A 414 16.63 45.14 -58.50
N ARG A 415 15.52 44.39 -58.46
CA ARG A 415 14.93 43.74 -59.64
C ARG A 415 14.48 44.74 -60.68
N VAL A 416 13.89 45.87 -60.28
CA VAL A 416 13.53 46.96 -61.19
C VAL A 416 14.78 47.59 -61.81
N LYS A 417 15.81 47.89 -61.01
CA LYS A 417 17.10 48.41 -61.51
C LYS A 417 17.78 47.44 -62.47
N PHE A 418 17.81 46.15 -62.15
CA PHE A 418 18.38 45.10 -62.99
C PHE A 418 17.62 44.96 -64.32
N LYS A 419 16.27 44.98 -64.29
CA LYS A 419 15.44 45.00 -65.50
C LYS A 419 15.70 46.23 -66.37
N ALA A 420 15.89 47.40 -65.77
CA ALA A 420 16.23 48.62 -66.50
C ALA A 420 17.62 48.54 -67.15
N PHE A 421 18.61 48.01 -66.43
CA PHE A 421 19.96 47.78 -66.94
C PHE A 421 19.97 46.80 -68.13
N CYS A 422 19.27 45.67 -68.02
CA CYS A 422 19.15 44.71 -69.12
C CYS A 422 18.47 45.31 -70.37
N LYS A 423 17.44 46.16 -70.19
CA LYS A 423 16.80 46.89 -71.30
C LYS A 423 17.75 47.87 -72.00
N LEU A 424 18.62 48.53 -71.25
CA LEU A 424 19.63 49.47 -71.79
C LEU A 424 20.70 48.75 -72.62
N HIS A 425 21.05 47.51 -72.27
CA HIS A 425 22.09 46.74 -72.96
C HIS A 425 21.56 45.82 -74.07
N LYS A 426 20.26 45.86 -74.38
CA LYS A 426 19.59 45.04 -75.43
C LYS A 426 19.88 43.53 -75.33
N THR A 427 20.29 43.03 -74.17
CA THR A 427 20.45 41.61 -73.90
C THR A 427 19.13 41.06 -73.38
N THR A 428 18.49 40.22 -74.19
CA THR A 428 17.18 39.62 -73.89
C THR A 428 17.26 38.38 -72.98
N ASP A 429 18.46 37.86 -72.69
CA ASP A 429 18.64 36.72 -71.80
C ASP A 429 19.56 37.02 -70.60
N PRO A 430 19.08 36.90 -69.36
CA PRO A 430 19.82 37.27 -68.14
C PRO A 430 20.88 36.22 -67.72
N GLU A 431 20.94 35.06 -68.36
CA GLU A 431 21.92 34.00 -68.05
C GLU A 431 23.31 34.24 -68.66
N GLN A 432 23.46 35.19 -69.59
CA GLN A 432 24.74 35.49 -70.27
C GLN A 432 25.56 36.63 -69.65
N LEU A 433 25.09 37.26 -68.58
CA LEU A 433 25.84 38.29 -67.86
C LEU A 433 26.87 37.65 -66.93
N LEU A 434 28.01 37.24 -67.50
CA LEU A 434 29.22 36.96 -66.73
C LEU A 434 29.59 38.23 -65.95
N LEU A 435 29.61 38.13 -64.61
CA LEU A 435 30.11 39.16 -63.71
C LEU A 435 31.52 39.55 -64.18
N CYS A 436 31.64 40.75 -64.75
CA CYS A 436 32.91 41.30 -65.23
C CYS A 436 33.95 41.32 -64.09
N GLY A 437 34.86 40.36 -64.15
CA GLY A 437 35.91 40.20 -63.15
C GLY A 437 36.84 39.04 -63.46
N GLN A 438 37.33 38.92 -64.70
CA GLN A 438 38.65 38.35 -65.05
C GLN A 438 38.86 38.37 -66.58
N GLU A 439 39.86 39.13 -67.03
CA GLU A 439 40.43 38.98 -68.36
C GLU A 439 41.22 37.67 -68.41
N VAL A 440 40.83 36.76 -69.32
CA VAL A 440 41.69 35.68 -69.78
C VAL A 440 42.03 36.00 -71.23
N ILE A 441 43.29 36.34 -71.46
CA ILE A 441 43.89 36.59 -72.77
C ILE A 441 43.80 35.29 -73.60
N PRO A 442 43.29 35.31 -74.84
CA PRO A 442 43.31 34.14 -75.70
C PRO A 442 44.68 34.02 -76.38
N GLU A 443 45.25 32.82 -76.35
CA GLU A 443 46.35 32.45 -77.25
C GLU A 443 45.84 32.30 -78.69
N SER A 444 46.64 32.87 -79.60
CA SER A 444 46.68 32.78 -81.08
C SER A 444 46.04 33.90 -81.89
#